data_AF-A0A3E0DHY1-F1
#
_entry.id   AF-A0A3E0DHY1-F1
#
_cell.length_a   1.000
_cell.length_b   1.000
_cell.length_c   1.000
_cell.angle_alpha   90.00
_cell.angle_beta   90.00
_cell.angle_gamma   90.00
#
_symmetry.space_group_name_H-M   'P 1'
#
loop_
_entity.id
_entity.type
_entity.pdbx_description
1 polymer ?
#
loop_
_entity_poly.entity_id
_entity_poly.type
_entity_poly.pdbx_seq_one_letter_code
_entity_poly.pdbx_strand_id
1 'polypeptide(L)'
;MTINKLPGILSECMINQQITLAYPDFHGKKSEIDLDALFDGTSQMYGASLMEIMNANESVYNGTEKLITYLREQWFSGDNAQYYLDMENRIREFAKRFPNAEMIIFNPPSSLSFLEHLLKYLESKEGEPENRRSNAQMERNLLNAYLIINERFNRSKNGIEELRKTDPNEEVYWLSLYKPFQYADLINRDLRELYLIEIYKGILFFEFLEYNPQTKPILQLFIQKYGCQNWKDYLKASTGLAANTIDSVVGRGNNFVEIDHAFPFYATCIRILDTISIPLESVALQEDYLFLRNHPIIRTDENKFQVVYRRFLIEKIFRALYFEMSKLGHDSNIMNRDTFRTLIYTSGYSEQNILYSVLDRIFDKAALRIYGDTMEKIDAQFGASDYITYENGNIFIFESKDILIKKEVKEKLYIPDLRVEFRKKFYKDGTGEKAVLQLARNVKKLLNGEYEKFGFVYDKFRFIYPVIVVHSDAFTILGINQLLKMWFKEACNEVGIDRKDMYKVKPVVLIDSNTLLYFQDRIGSKGTLFNQLIDGYLWKTLIKQGEKNKPRDVTDYQSRYLIPFAYYVENTIKTIKPVKSPEAMRKKIKQILLS
;
A
#
# COMPACT_ATOMS: atom_id res chain seq x y z
N MET A 1 -19.57 9.62 -26.36
CA MET A 1 -19.21 8.41 -27.13
C MET A 1 -19.29 7.24 -26.17
N THR A 2 -20.18 6.29 -26.42
CA THR A 2 -20.29 5.04 -25.65
C THR A 2 -18.91 4.39 -25.60
N ILE A 3 -18.48 3.92 -24.43
CA ILE A 3 -17.18 3.27 -24.17
C ILE A 3 -16.95 2.03 -25.09
N ASN A 4 -17.99 1.61 -25.81
CA ASN A 4 -18.07 0.43 -26.69
C ASN A 4 -17.27 0.47 -28.01
N LYS A 5 -16.25 1.33 -28.18
CA LYS A 5 -15.39 1.34 -29.38
C LYS A 5 -13.89 1.34 -29.09
N LEU A 6 -13.49 0.63 -28.04
CA LEU A 6 -12.12 0.12 -27.87
C LEU A 6 -12.13 -1.43 -27.80
N PRO A 7 -12.53 -2.17 -28.85
CA PRO A 7 -12.39 -3.62 -28.85
C PRO A 7 -11.04 -4.01 -29.44
N GLY A 8 -10.14 -4.59 -28.63
CA GLY A 8 -9.04 -5.41 -29.15
C GLY A 8 -7.70 -5.40 -28.40
N ILE A 9 -7.44 -4.49 -27.46
CA ILE A 9 -6.09 -4.37 -26.84
C ILE A 9 -6.20 -4.07 -25.34
N LEU A 10 -6.77 -4.99 -24.58
CA LEU A 10 -6.98 -4.81 -23.15
C LEU A 10 -6.59 -6.06 -22.35
N SER A 11 -5.29 -6.22 -22.17
CA SER A 11 -4.71 -6.98 -21.07
C SER A 11 -3.36 -6.38 -20.67
N GLU A 12 -3.20 -6.16 -19.36
CA GLU A 12 -1.93 -5.97 -18.62
C GLU A 12 -1.45 -4.51 -18.43
N CYS A 13 -0.95 -4.22 -17.21
CA CYS A 13 -1.24 -3.00 -16.45
C CYS A 13 -0.03 -2.07 -16.22
N MET A 14 -0.34 -0.88 -15.69
CA MET A 14 0.47 0.17 -15.07
C MET A 14 1.19 1.15 -16.00
N ILE A 15 1.28 2.40 -15.53
CA ILE A 15 1.98 3.50 -16.18
C ILE A 15 3.44 3.06 -16.38
N ASN A 16 3.84 2.90 -17.64
CA ASN A 16 4.86 1.97 -18.15
C ASN A 16 4.36 0.52 -18.13
N GLN A 17 3.81 0.04 -19.26
CA GLN A 17 3.38 -1.36 -19.40
C GLN A 17 4.56 -2.25 -19.03
N GLN A 18 4.50 -2.94 -17.90
CA GLN A 18 5.50 -3.95 -17.58
C GLN A 18 4.90 -5.31 -17.87
N ILE A 19 5.50 -6.05 -18.79
CA ILE A 19 5.12 -7.44 -19.03
C ILE A 19 6.05 -8.32 -18.21
N THR A 20 5.43 -9.06 -17.28
CA THR A 20 6.15 -10.02 -16.45
C THR A 20 6.34 -11.31 -17.23
N LEU A 21 7.56 -11.54 -17.70
CA LEU A 21 7.94 -12.74 -18.43
C LEU A 21 7.89 -13.97 -17.52
N ALA A 22 7.41 -15.08 -18.07
CA ALA A 22 7.18 -16.34 -17.39
C ALA A 22 7.86 -17.51 -18.11
N TYR A 23 7.81 -18.69 -17.50
CA TYR A 23 8.47 -19.90 -18.02
C TYR A 23 8.12 -20.21 -19.49
N PRO A 24 6.86 -20.12 -19.93
CA PRO A 24 6.51 -20.42 -21.33
C PRO A 24 7.13 -19.45 -22.34
N ASP A 25 7.45 -18.22 -21.94
CA ASP A 25 8.04 -17.22 -22.84
C ASP A 25 9.46 -17.60 -23.27
N PHE A 26 10.15 -18.39 -22.45
CA PHE A 26 11.49 -18.89 -22.72
C PHE A 26 11.52 -20.35 -23.18
N HIS A 27 10.54 -21.17 -22.78
CA HIS A 27 10.57 -22.61 -23.03
C HIS A 27 9.52 -23.09 -24.03
N GLY A 28 8.62 -22.22 -24.49
CA GLY A 28 7.58 -22.52 -25.48
C GLY A 28 6.46 -23.45 -24.98
N LYS A 29 6.54 -23.92 -23.74
CA LYS A 29 5.56 -24.79 -23.09
C LYS A 29 5.38 -24.40 -21.63
N LYS A 30 4.23 -24.79 -21.08
CA LYS A 30 3.93 -24.65 -19.66
C LYS A 30 4.93 -25.44 -18.81
N SER A 31 5.20 -24.93 -17.62
CA SER A 31 5.96 -25.69 -16.65
C SER A 31 5.16 -26.87 -16.09
N GLU A 32 5.82 -28.03 -16.07
CA GLU A 32 5.42 -29.26 -15.37
C GLU A 32 6.47 -29.64 -14.31
N ILE A 33 7.44 -28.76 -14.08
CA ILE A 33 8.58 -28.97 -13.19
C ILE A 33 8.17 -28.58 -11.76
N ASP A 34 8.51 -29.44 -10.80
CA ASP A 34 8.37 -29.15 -9.38
C ASP A 34 9.37 -28.08 -8.93
N LEU A 35 8.93 -27.11 -8.12
CA LEU A 35 9.80 -26.04 -7.63
C LEU A 35 10.92 -26.59 -6.74
N ASP A 36 10.62 -27.58 -5.89
CA ASP A 36 11.61 -28.18 -5.00
C ASP A 36 12.75 -28.85 -5.78
N ALA A 37 12.44 -29.44 -6.94
CA ALA A 37 13.43 -30.01 -7.83
C ALA A 37 14.36 -28.96 -8.46
N LEU A 38 13.94 -27.69 -8.54
CA LEU A 38 14.77 -26.59 -9.00
C LEU A 38 15.62 -25.99 -7.88
N PHE A 39 15.12 -25.99 -6.64
CA PHE A 39 15.90 -25.59 -5.47
C PHE A 39 16.91 -26.64 -5.01
N ASP A 40 16.75 -27.88 -5.46
CA ASP A 40 17.68 -28.97 -5.16
C ASP A 40 19.15 -28.62 -5.40
N GLY A 41 19.97 -28.77 -4.34
CA GLY A 41 21.38 -28.37 -4.30
C GLY A 41 21.64 -26.95 -3.79
N THR A 42 20.60 -26.18 -3.43
CA THR A 42 20.76 -24.83 -2.85
C THR A 42 21.12 -24.92 -1.37
N SER A 43 22.25 -24.33 -0.96
CA SER A 43 22.61 -24.19 0.45
C SER A 43 21.99 -22.94 1.08
N GLN A 44 21.94 -22.88 2.42
CA GLN A 44 21.47 -21.69 3.14
C GLN A 44 22.30 -20.45 2.80
N MET A 45 23.63 -20.58 2.66
CA MET A 45 24.51 -19.47 2.27
C MET A 45 24.16 -18.94 0.87
N TYR A 46 23.87 -19.81 -0.09
CA TYR A 46 23.46 -19.40 -1.42
C TYR A 46 22.06 -18.76 -1.42
N GLY A 47 21.14 -19.31 -0.61
CA GLY A 47 19.84 -18.69 -0.33
C GLY A 47 19.95 -17.27 0.23
N ALA A 48 20.88 -17.05 1.16
CA ALA A 48 21.17 -15.73 1.72
C ALA A 48 21.70 -14.74 0.67
N SER A 49 22.60 -15.18 -0.21
CA SER A 49 23.08 -14.35 -1.33
C SER A 49 21.97 -13.99 -2.31
N LEU A 50 21.04 -14.91 -2.59
CA LEU A 50 19.88 -14.62 -3.44
C LEU A 50 18.95 -13.60 -2.79
N MET A 51 18.72 -13.70 -1.49
CA MET A 51 17.95 -12.69 -0.75
C MET A 51 18.60 -11.31 -0.83
N GLU A 52 19.93 -11.24 -0.78
CA GLU A 52 20.65 -9.97 -0.96
C GLU A 52 20.43 -9.38 -2.35
N ILE A 53 20.57 -10.23 -3.38
CA ILE A 53 20.35 -9.89 -4.79
C ILE A 53 18.90 -9.44 -5.03
N MET A 54 17.92 -10.11 -4.44
CA MET A 54 16.50 -9.78 -4.58
C MET A 54 16.10 -8.53 -3.80
N ASN A 55 16.82 -8.21 -2.72
CA ASN A 55 16.69 -6.94 -2.00
C ASN A 55 17.45 -5.79 -2.66
N ALA A 56 18.19 -6.05 -3.74
CA ALA A 56 18.72 -4.98 -4.56
C ALA A 56 17.55 -4.17 -5.14
N ASN A 57 17.64 -2.86 -5.04
CA ASN A 57 16.58 -1.92 -5.36
C ASN A 57 15.99 -2.19 -6.77
N GLU A 58 14.66 -2.23 -6.91
CA GLU A 58 13.95 -2.43 -8.19
C GLU A 58 14.52 -1.58 -9.34
N SER A 59 15.02 -0.37 -9.03
CA SER A 59 15.67 0.52 -10.00
C SER A 59 16.82 -0.11 -10.80
N VAL A 60 17.42 -1.21 -10.30
CA VAL A 60 18.54 -1.93 -10.91
C VAL A 60 18.09 -2.81 -12.09
N TYR A 61 16.91 -3.44 -12.01
CA TYR A 61 16.41 -4.38 -13.02
C TYR A 61 15.09 -3.94 -13.67
N ASN A 62 14.51 -2.81 -13.24
CA ASN A 62 13.24 -2.32 -13.78
C ASN A 62 13.42 -1.67 -15.17
N GLY A 63 12.89 -2.34 -16.18
CA GLY A 63 12.98 -1.96 -17.59
C GLY A 63 13.73 -3.01 -18.41
N THR A 64 13.42 -3.12 -19.70
CA THR A 64 13.94 -4.17 -20.60
C THR A 64 15.47 -4.18 -20.63
N GLU A 65 16.10 -3.03 -20.90
CA GLU A 65 17.57 -2.95 -20.97
C GLU A 65 18.23 -3.16 -19.60
N LYS A 66 17.59 -2.70 -18.53
CA LYS A 66 18.09 -2.90 -17.17
C LYS A 66 18.01 -4.36 -16.75
N LEU A 67 16.92 -5.05 -17.08
CA LEU A 67 16.78 -6.50 -16.90
C LEU A 67 17.89 -7.25 -17.63
N ILE A 68 18.12 -6.94 -18.90
CA ILE A 68 19.17 -7.59 -19.71
C ILE A 68 20.54 -7.37 -19.09
N THR A 69 20.86 -6.13 -18.71
CA THR A 69 22.11 -5.78 -18.05
C THR A 69 22.27 -6.54 -16.74
N TYR A 70 21.23 -6.58 -15.92
CA TYR A 70 21.23 -7.27 -14.65
C TYR A 70 21.45 -8.78 -14.80
N LEU A 71 20.77 -9.43 -15.74
CA LEU A 71 20.96 -10.85 -16.01
C LEU A 71 22.42 -11.15 -16.41
N ARG A 72 23.04 -10.26 -17.19
CA ARG A 72 24.44 -10.40 -17.62
C ARG A 72 25.44 -10.18 -16.50
N GLU A 73 25.25 -9.13 -15.70
CA GLU A 73 26.27 -8.64 -14.77
C GLU A 73 26.12 -9.19 -13.35
N GLN A 74 24.92 -9.60 -12.95
CA GLN A 74 24.59 -9.95 -11.57
C GLN A 74 23.99 -11.35 -11.41
N TRP A 75 23.34 -11.90 -12.44
CA TRP A 75 22.68 -13.21 -12.34
C TRP A 75 23.53 -14.37 -12.90
N PHE A 76 24.03 -14.24 -14.13
CA PHE A 76 24.76 -15.32 -14.80
C PHE A 76 26.27 -15.14 -14.71
N SER A 77 26.96 -16.23 -14.39
CA SER A 77 28.42 -16.32 -14.55
C SER A 77 28.82 -16.55 -16.01
N GLY A 78 30.12 -16.43 -16.29
CA GLY A 78 30.69 -16.67 -17.63
C GLY A 78 30.37 -18.06 -18.18
N ASP A 79 30.21 -19.07 -17.31
CA ASP A 79 29.85 -20.45 -17.69
C ASP A 79 28.46 -20.54 -18.34
N ASN A 80 27.61 -19.52 -18.14
CA ASN A 80 26.27 -19.42 -18.72
C ASN A 80 26.15 -18.40 -19.84
N ALA A 81 27.27 -17.88 -20.39
CA ALA A 81 27.24 -16.84 -21.43
C ALA A 81 26.33 -17.19 -22.63
N GLN A 82 26.42 -18.41 -23.15
CA GLN A 82 25.59 -18.83 -24.29
C GLN A 82 24.09 -18.94 -23.93
N TYR A 83 23.79 -19.40 -22.72
CA TYR A 83 22.41 -19.49 -22.23
C TYR A 83 21.81 -18.08 -22.04
N TYR A 84 22.58 -17.17 -21.44
CA TYR A 84 22.23 -15.76 -21.32
C TYR A 84 21.95 -15.12 -22.69
N LEU A 85 22.80 -15.37 -23.71
CA LEU A 85 22.59 -14.80 -25.05
C LEU A 85 21.28 -15.28 -25.70
N ASP A 86 20.89 -16.55 -25.51
CA ASP A 86 19.58 -17.05 -25.96
C ASP A 86 18.43 -16.31 -25.25
N MET A 87 18.54 -16.12 -23.93
CA MET A 87 17.54 -15.37 -23.17
C MET A 87 17.44 -13.91 -23.59
N GLU A 88 18.57 -13.21 -23.77
CA GLU A 88 18.60 -11.83 -24.25
C GLU A 88 17.88 -11.71 -25.60
N ASN A 89 18.17 -12.60 -26.54
CA ASN A 89 17.53 -12.60 -27.85
C ASN A 89 16.01 -12.78 -27.73
N ARG A 90 15.54 -13.72 -26.91
CA ARG A 90 14.11 -13.95 -26.66
C ARG A 90 13.43 -12.74 -26.01
N ILE A 91 14.05 -12.12 -25.02
CA ILE A 91 13.53 -10.90 -24.38
C ILE A 91 13.37 -9.80 -25.42
N ARG A 92 14.39 -9.57 -26.26
CA ARG A 92 14.36 -8.54 -27.31
C ARG A 92 13.31 -8.86 -28.39
N GLU A 93 13.15 -10.12 -28.77
CA GLU A 93 12.09 -10.54 -29.69
C GLU A 93 10.69 -10.35 -29.11
N PHE A 94 10.51 -10.64 -27.83
CA PHE A 94 9.24 -10.45 -27.14
C PHE A 94 8.92 -8.95 -27.02
N ALA A 95 9.89 -8.12 -26.64
CA ALA A 95 9.74 -6.67 -26.54
C ALA A 95 9.30 -6.04 -27.87
N LYS A 96 9.77 -6.55 -29.02
CA LYS A 96 9.33 -6.08 -30.36
C LYS A 96 7.82 -6.25 -30.58
N ARG A 97 7.18 -7.25 -29.96
CA ARG A 97 5.73 -7.48 -30.05
C ARG A 97 4.94 -6.46 -29.24
N PHE A 98 5.57 -5.81 -28.26
CA PHE A 98 4.97 -4.86 -27.33
C PHE A 98 5.82 -3.59 -27.22
N PRO A 99 5.89 -2.76 -28.28
CA PRO A 99 6.84 -1.66 -28.39
C PRO A 99 6.68 -0.55 -27.33
N ASN A 100 5.53 -0.51 -26.63
CA ASN A 100 5.26 0.45 -25.56
C ASN A 100 5.34 -0.19 -24.16
N ALA A 101 5.83 -1.43 -24.08
CA ALA A 101 5.97 -2.18 -22.85
C ALA A 101 7.43 -2.52 -22.55
N GLU A 102 7.76 -2.44 -21.27
CA GLU A 102 9.01 -2.90 -20.70
C GLU A 102 8.88 -4.35 -20.26
N MET A 103 9.89 -5.16 -20.54
CA MET A 103 9.94 -6.55 -20.09
C MET A 103 10.58 -6.63 -18.72
N ILE A 104 9.95 -7.35 -17.81
CA ILE A 104 10.48 -7.62 -16.47
C ILE A 104 10.39 -9.11 -16.14
N ILE A 105 11.30 -9.60 -15.29
CA ILE A 105 11.19 -10.93 -14.67
C ILE A 105 10.98 -10.75 -13.17
N PHE A 106 11.83 -9.93 -12.55
CA PHE A 106 11.81 -9.67 -11.12
C PHE A 106 10.79 -8.57 -10.78
N ASN A 107 9.98 -8.84 -9.77
CA ASN A 107 8.96 -7.94 -9.22
C ASN A 107 8.65 -8.37 -7.77
N PRO A 108 8.18 -7.47 -6.90
CA PRO A 108 7.97 -7.76 -5.48
C PRO A 108 7.09 -8.98 -5.16
N PRO A 109 5.89 -9.17 -5.75
CA PRO A 109 5.07 -10.32 -5.40
C PRO A 109 5.76 -11.64 -5.79
N SER A 110 6.36 -11.72 -6.97
CA SER A 110 7.13 -12.91 -7.35
C SER A 110 8.38 -13.11 -6.49
N SER A 111 9.02 -12.03 -6.05
CA SER A 111 10.19 -12.10 -5.18
C SER A 111 9.82 -12.70 -3.83
N LEU A 112 8.77 -12.18 -3.20
CA LEU A 112 8.29 -12.70 -1.91
C LEU A 112 7.84 -14.15 -2.03
N SER A 113 7.10 -14.51 -3.09
CA SER A 113 6.69 -15.89 -3.33
C SER A 113 7.88 -16.83 -3.55
N PHE A 114 8.90 -16.39 -4.31
CA PHE A 114 10.13 -17.15 -4.48
C PHE A 114 10.85 -17.40 -3.16
N LEU A 115 10.93 -16.37 -2.31
CA LEU A 115 11.55 -16.48 -0.98
C LEU A 115 10.79 -17.42 -0.05
N GLU A 116 9.46 -17.35 0.00
CA GLU A 116 8.67 -18.28 0.81
C GLU A 116 8.87 -19.74 0.40
N HIS A 117 8.88 -20.02 -0.92
CA HIS A 117 9.11 -21.38 -1.41
C HIS A 117 10.55 -21.84 -1.17
N LEU A 118 11.54 -20.96 -1.35
CA LEU A 118 12.94 -21.27 -1.06
C LEU A 118 13.15 -21.57 0.43
N LEU A 119 12.59 -20.75 1.32
CA LEU A 119 12.66 -20.97 2.77
C LEU A 119 11.96 -22.27 3.17
N LYS A 120 10.81 -22.57 2.55
CA LYS A 120 10.09 -23.84 2.79
C LYS A 120 10.89 -25.05 2.33
N TYR A 121 11.57 -24.95 1.19
CA TYR A 121 12.50 -25.97 0.74
C TYR A 121 13.64 -26.17 1.75
N LEU A 122 14.27 -25.07 2.19
CA LEU A 122 15.40 -25.11 3.12
C LEU A 122 15.03 -25.66 4.51
N GLU A 123 13.82 -25.40 5.01
CA GLU A 123 13.30 -26.00 6.25
C GLU A 123 13.35 -27.54 6.21
N SER A 124 13.07 -28.13 5.04
CA SER A 124 13.04 -29.59 4.87
C SER A 124 14.41 -30.24 4.67
N LYS A 125 15.50 -29.44 4.65
CA LYS A 125 16.86 -29.89 4.33
C LYS A 125 17.79 -29.57 5.50
N GLU A 126 18.25 -30.60 6.18
CA GLU A 126 19.31 -30.49 7.17
C GLU A 126 20.68 -30.60 6.49
N GLY A 127 21.60 -29.67 6.82
CA GLY A 127 22.99 -29.72 6.40
C GLY A 127 23.27 -29.24 4.96
N GLU A 128 24.51 -29.44 4.53
CA GLU A 128 24.93 -29.15 3.16
C GLU A 128 24.37 -30.21 2.20
N PRO A 129 23.90 -29.83 1.00
CA PRO A 129 23.32 -30.77 0.06
C PRO A 129 24.35 -31.83 -0.37
N GLU A 130 23.97 -33.11 -0.27
CA GLU A 130 24.82 -34.26 -0.65
C GLU A 130 25.27 -34.21 -2.12
N ASN A 131 24.44 -33.63 -3.00
CA ASN A 131 24.74 -33.40 -4.41
C ASN A 131 24.68 -31.90 -4.73
N ARG A 132 25.81 -31.18 -4.60
CA ARG A 132 25.90 -29.80 -5.09
C ARG A 132 25.86 -29.79 -6.62
N ARG A 133 24.82 -29.17 -7.18
CA ARG A 133 24.80 -28.81 -8.60
C ARG A 133 25.90 -27.79 -8.89
N SER A 134 26.38 -27.73 -10.13
CA SER A 134 27.31 -26.67 -10.52
C SER A 134 26.64 -25.29 -10.39
N ASN A 135 27.43 -24.24 -10.13
CA ASN A 135 26.93 -22.87 -10.07
C ASN A 135 26.14 -22.51 -11.33
N ALA A 136 26.66 -22.87 -12.50
CA ALA A 136 25.98 -22.65 -13.78
C ALA A 136 24.60 -23.34 -13.85
N GLN A 137 24.47 -24.58 -13.34
CA GLN A 137 23.18 -25.25 -13.32
C GLN A 137 22.23 -24.58 -12.31
N MET A 138 22.75 -24.14 -11.17
CA MET A 138 21.97 -23.46 -10.14
C MET A 138 21.40 -22.13 -10.62
N GLU A 139 22.19 -21.29 -11.29
CA GLU A 139 21.76 -20.03 -11.90
C GLU A 139 20.55 -20.22 -12.83
N ARG A 140 20.57 -21.28 -13.66
CA ARG A 140 19.47 -21.64 -14.56
C ARG A 140 18.24 -22.12 -13.79
N ASN A 141 18.44 -22.99 -12.82
CA ASN A 141 17.33 -23.59 -12.08
C ASN A 141 16.55 -22.53 -11.30
N LEU A 142 17.25 -21.61 -10.65
CA LEU A 142 16.60 -20.57 -9.85
C LEU A 142 15.88 -19.55 -10.71
N LEU A 143 16.45 -19.20 -11.88
CA LEU A 143 15.74 -18.32 -12.80
C LEU A 143 14.47 -19.01 -13.30
N ASN A 144 14.55 -20.30 -13.63
CA ASN A 144 13.38 -21.08 -14.00
C ASN A 144 12.36 -21.16 -12.87
N ALA A 145 12.77 -21.34 -11.61
CA ALA A 145 11.87 -21.34 -10.46
C ALA A 145 11.12 -19.99 -10.36
N TYR A 146 11.84 -18.88 -10.55
CA TYR A 146 11.25 -17.54 -10.59
C TYR A 146 10.25 -17.37 -11.76
N LEU A 147 10.63 -17.84 -12.96
CA LEU A 147 9.77 -17.81 -14.15
C LEU A 147 8.52 -18.68 -14.01
N ILE A 148 8.59 -19.79 -13.28
CA ILE A 148 7.44 -20.64 -12.95
C ILE A 148 6.49 -19.92 -11.98
N ILE A 149 7.04 -19.21 -10.99
CA ILE A 149 6.25 -18.37 -10.08
C ILE A 149 5.53 -17.27 -10.85
N ASN A 150 6.21 -16.57 -11.76
CA ASN A 150 5.59 -15.61 -12.68
C ASN A 150 4.47 -16.26 -13.50
N GLU A 151 4.68 -17.48 -14.00
CA GLU A 151 3.66 -18.21 -14.73
C GLU A 151 2.41 -18.46 -13.88
N ARG A 152 2.56 -18.81 -12.60
CA ARG A 152 1.44 -19.01 -11.67
C ARG A 152 0.63 -17.72 -11.50
N PHE A 153 1.29 -16.58 -11.32
CA PHE A 153 0.62 -15.28 -11.23
C PHE A 153 -0.08 -14.88 -12.54
N ASN A 154 0.53 -15.18 -13.70
CA ASN A 154 -0.04 -14.84 -15.00
C ASN A 154 -1.23 -15.72 -15.42
N ARG A 155 -1.38 -16.93 -14.85
CA ARG A 155 -2.43 -17.91 -15.21
C ARG A 155 -3.84 -17.56 -14.70
N SER A 156 -3.99 -16.60 -13.78
CA SER A 156 -5.31 -16.30 -13.17
C SER A 156 -6.31 -15.76 -14.21
N LYS A 157 -7.46 -16.42 -14.39
CA LYS A 157 -8.58 -15.85 -15.16
C LYS A 157 -9.12 -14.63 -14.40
N ASN A 158 -9.10 -13.46 -15.03
CA ASN A 158 -9.53 -12.22 -14.39
C ASN A 158 -11.06 -12.00 -14.37
N GLY A 159 -11.84 -12.78 -15.12
CA GLY A 159 -13.31 -12.63 -15.15
C GLY A 159 -13.83 -11.41 -15.93
N ILE A 160 -13.00 -10.77 -16.77
CA ILE A 160 -13.38 -9.52 -17.44
C ILE A 160 -14.60 -9.67 -18.36
N GLU A 161 -14.74 -10.82 -19.02
CA GLU A 161 -15.88 -11.08 -19.92
C GLU A 161 -17.22 -11.10 -19.18
N GLU A 162 -17.21 -11.50 -17.92
CA GLU A 162 -18.40 -11.54 -17.06
C GLU A 162 -18.76 -10.13 -16.57
N LEU A 163 -17.75 -9.33 -16.22
CA LEU A 163 -17.96 -7.91 -15.93
C LEU A 163 -18.53 -7.18 -17.15
N ARG A 164 -18.00 -7.42 -18.36
CA ARG A 164 -18.47 -6.76 -19.58
C ARG A 164 -19.96 -6.99 -19.85
N LYS A 165 -20.48 -8.16 -19.47
CA LYS A 165 -21.91 -8.49 -19.60
C LYS A 165 -22.81 -7.73 -18.63
N THR A 166 -22.28 -7.38 -17.45
CA THR A 166 -23.06 -6.80 -16.34
C THR A 166 -22.88 -5.29 -16.21
N ASP A 167 -21.63 -4.81 -16.29
CA ASP A 167 -21.26 -3.42 -16.02
C ASP A 167 -20.17 -2.91 -17.00
N PRO A 168 -20.47 -2.82 -18.31
CA PRO A 168 -19.46 -2.51 -19.35
C PRO A 168 -18.78 -1.14 -19.18
N ASN A 169 -19.42 -0.20 -18.48
CA ASN A 169 -18.83 1.12 -18.24
C ASN A 169 -17.72 1.11 -17.18
N GLU A 170 -17.61 0.06 -16.36
CA GLU A 170 -16.56 -0.07 -15.35
C GLU A 170 -15.32 -0.83 -15.86
N GLU A 171 -15.40 -1.45 -17.04
CA GLU A 171 -14.41 -2.40 -17.57
C GLU A 171 -12.98 -1.85 -17.54
N VAL A 172 -12.78 -0.64 -18.08
CA VAL A 172 -11.45 -0.02 -18.18
C VAL A 172 -10.84 0.28 -16.81
N TYR A 173 -11.65 0.59 -15.80
CA TYR A 173 -11.17 0.86 -14.46
C TYR A 173 -10.76 -0.44 -13.78
N TRP A 174 -11.59 -1.49 -13.88
CA TRP A 174 -11.26 -2.79 -13.29
C TRP A 174 -10.02 -3.41 -13.91
N LEU A 175 -9.86 -3.34 -15.24
CA LEU A 175 -8.63 -3.78 -15.92
C LEU A 175 -7.38 -3.02 -15.48
N SER A 176 -7.54 -1.75 -15.10
CA SER A 176 -6.44 -0.91 -14.60
C SER A 176 -6.18 -1.12 -13.11
N LEU A 177 -7.11 -1.72 -12.37
CA LEU A 177 -7.08 -1.78 -10.91
C LEU A 177 -6.73 -3.16 -10.37
N TYR A 178 -7.23 -4.24 -10.98
CA TYR A 178 -7.22 -5.58 -10.37
C TYR A 178 -5.80 -6.12 -10.09
N LYS A 179 -4.89 -6.14 -11.08
CA LYS A 179 -3.51 -6.60 -10.87
C LYS A 179 -2.74 -5.69 -9.89
N PRO A 180 -2.73 -4.34 -10.06
CA PRO A 180 -2.04 -3.46 -9.13
C PRO A 180 -2.52 -3.59 -7.69
N PHE A 181 -3.82 -3.84 -7.48
CA PHE A 181 -4.37 -4.01 -6.14
C PHE A 181 -3.71 -5.14 -5.34
N GLN A 182 -3.19 -6.17 -6.01
CA GLN A 182 -2.50 -7.29 -5.35
C GLN A 182 -1.26 -6.85 -4.57
N TYR A 183 -0.51 -5.88 -5.09
CA TYR A 183 0.80 -5.48 -4.55
C TYR A 183 0.93 -3.98 -4.32
N ALA A 184 -0.16 -3.23 -4.44
CA ALA A 184 -0.23 -1.79 -4.17
C ALA A 184 0.35 -1.42 -2.81
N ASP A 185 0.03 -2.19 -1.78
CA ASP A 185 0.54 -2.01 -0.43
C ASP A 185 1.99 -2.46 -0.25
N LEU A 186 2.66 -2.97 -1.29
CA LEU A 186 4.07 -3.32 -1.31
C LEU A 186 4.94 -2.25 -1.99
N ILE A 187 4.38 -1.48 -2.95
CA ILE A 187 5.19 -0.58 -3.80
C ILE A 187 4.79 0.90 -3.78
N ASN A 188 3.57 1.26 -3.35
CA ASN A 188 3.02 2.61 -3.57
C ASN A 188 3.63 3.73 -2.72
N ARG A 189 4.76 3.50 -2.04
CA ARG A 189 5.37 4.47 -1.14
C ARG A 189 6.88 4.33 -1.07
N ASP A 190 7.58 5.45 -1.15
CA ASP A 190 9.01 5.52 -0.89
C ASP A 190 9.32 5.04 0.54
N LEU A 191 10.39 4.27 0.70
CA LEU A 191 10.73 3.66 1.99
C LEU A 191 11.08 4.70 3.07
N ARG A 192 11.67 5.85 2.70
CA ARG A 192 11.97 6.92 3.67
C ARG A 192 10.70 7.61 4.14
N GLU A 193 9.79 7.86 3.21
CA GLU A 193 8.48 8.43 3.52
C GLU A 193 7.68 7.48 4.42
N LEU A 194 7.64 6.19 4.06
CA LEU A 194 7.01 5.14 4.87
C LEU A 194 7.62 5.07 6.27
N TYR A 195 8.95 5.07 6.37
CA TYR A 195 9.65 5.01 7.65
C TYR A 195 9.26 6.16 8.59
N LEU A 196 9.32 7.41 8.12
CA LEU A 196 8.94 8.55 8.93
C LEU A 196 7.48 8.50 9.39
N ILE A 197 6.60 8.02 8.50
CA ILE A 197 5.17 7.88 8.76
C ILE A 197 4.88 6.79 9.79
N GLU A 198 5.50 5.61 9.67
CA GLU A 198 5.34 4.52 10.62
C GLU A 198 5.84 4.93 12.01
N ILE A 199 6.95 5.66 12.12
CA ILE A 199 7.40 6.22 13.41
C ILE A 199 6.34 7.14 14.00
N TYR A 200 5.86 8.10 13.20
CA TYR A 200 4.91 9.10 13.70
C TYR A 200 3.60 8.47 14.13
N LYS A 201 3.07 7.53 13.34
CA LYS A 201 1.91 6.72 13.67
C LYS A 201 2.15 5.90 14.95
N GLY A 202 3.31 5.25 15.08
CA GLY A 202 3.72 4.55 16.29
C GLY A 202 3.70 5.43 17.53
N ILE A 203 4.25 6.65 17.45
CA ILE A 203 4.21 7.62 18.55
C ILE A 203 2.77 7.94 18.94
N LEU A 204 1.93 8.32 17.98
CA LEU A 204 0.54 8.67 18.25
C LEU A 204 -0.25 7.48 18.85
N PHE A 205 0.02 6.26 18.38
CA PHE A 205 -0.63 5.08 18.88
C PHE A 205 -0.21 4.76 20.31
N PHE A 206 1.09 4.80 20.62
CA PHE A 206 1.57 4.58 21.97
C PHE A 206 1.07 5.63 22.96
N GLU A 207 1.09 6.91 22.59
CA GLU A 207 0.50 7.98 23.41
C GLU A 207 -0.99 7.70 23.68
N PHE A 208 -1.76 7.37 22.64
CA PHE A 208 -3.17 7.02 22.80
C PHE A 208 -3.38 5.82 23.75
N LEU A 209 -2.57 4.76 23.62
CA LEU A 209 -2.63 3.60 24.51
C LEU A 209 -2.23 3.94 25.95
N GLU A 210 -1.29 4.85 26.15
CA GLU A 210 -0.81 5.28 27.47
C GLU A 210 -1.83 6.15 28.20
N TYR A 211 -2.52 7.04 27.48
CA TYR A 211 -3.53 7.94 28.04
C TYR A 211 -4.90 7.28 28.24
N ASN A 212 -5.25 6.25 27.46
CA ASN A 212 -6.54 5.59 27.56
C ASN A 212 -6.52 4.50 28.66
N PRO A 213 -7.34 4.63 29.73
CA PRO A 213 -7.35 3.67 30.84
C PRO A 213 -7.65 2.22 30.44
N GLN A 214 -8.44 2.01 29.37
CA GLN A 214 -8.84 0.67 28.92
C GLN A 214 -7.70 -0.08 28.22
N THR A 215 -6.74 0.64 27.64
CA THR A 215 -5.66 0.07 26.84
C THR A 215 -4.31 0.14 27.54
N LYS A 216 -4.16 0.98 28.56
CA LYS A 216 -2.95 1.07 29.38
C LYS A 216 -2.45 -0.28 29.93
N PRO A 217 -3.31 -1.19 30.43
CA PRO A 217 -2.86 -2.53 30.85
C PRO A 217 -2.30 -3.37 29.69
N ILE A 218 -2.87 -3.24 28.49
CA ILE A 218 -2.37 -3.93 27.28
C ILE A 218 -0.98 -3.40 26.91
N LEU A 219 -0.78 -2.08 26.99
CA LEU A 219 0.52 -1.46 26.77
C LEU A 219 1.58 -1.92 27.77
N GLN A 220 1.22 -2.09 29.05
CA GLN A 220 2.13 -2.61 30.07
C GLN A 220 2.59 -4.04 29.76
N LEU A 221 1.67 -4.92 29.36
CA LEU A 221 2.01 -6.28 28.92
C LEU A 221 2.94 -6.28 27.71
N PHE A 222 2.70 -5.38 26.76
CA PHE A 222 3.56 -5.21 25.58
C PHE A 222 4.98 -4.78 25.97
N ILE A 223 5.11 -3.77 26.84
CA ILE A 223 6.41 -3.28 27.34
C ILE A 223 7.16 -4.40 28.07
N GLN A 224 6.47 -5.17 28.92
CA GLN A 224 7.03 -6.31 29.65
C GLN A 224 7.50 -7.42 28.71
N LYS A 225 6.71 -7.77 27.68
CA LYS A 225 7.06 -8.79 26.67
C LYS A 225 8.43 -8.52 26.04
N TYR A 226 8.71 -7.26 25.72
CA TYR A 226 9.98 -6.85 25.10
C TYR A 226 11.07 -6.43 26.11
N GLY A 227 10.81 -6.51 27.41
CA GLY A 227 11.78 -6.13 28.45
C GLY A 227 12.19 -4.66 28.38
N CYS A 228 11.28 -3.79 27.92
CA CYS A 228 11.49 -2.34 27.88
C CYS A 228 11.08 -1.69 29.20
N GLN A 229 11.60 -0.50 29.53
CA GLN A 229 11.11 0.25 30.70
C GLN A 229 9.84 1.03 30.34
N ASN A 230 9.78 1.51 29.11
CA ASN A 230 8.64 2.24 28.56
C ASN A 230 8.52 2.00 27.04
N TRP A 231 7.43 2.49 26.44
CA TRP A 231 7.20 2.31 25.01
C TRP A 231 8.20 3.07 24.12
N LYS A 232 8.81 4.15 24.62
CA LYS A 232 9.82 4.91 23.87
C LYS A 232 11.09 4.09 23.68
N ASP A 233 11.47 3.25 24.63
CA ASP A 233 12.61 2.34 24.48
C ASP A 233 12.38 1.36 23.33
N TYR A 234 11.17 0.75 23.29
CA TYR A 234 10.77 -0.11 22.17
C TYR A 234 10.83 0.65 20.85
N LEU A 235 10.27 1.86 20.80
CA LEU A 235 10.26 2.66 19.59
C LEU A 235 11.67 3.05 19.14
N LYS A 236 12.55 3.51 20.05
CA LYS A 236 13.96 3.80 19.72
C LYS A 236 14.68 2.58 19.16
N ALA A 237 14.50 1.41 19.77
CA ALA A 237 15.09 0.16 19.30
C ALA A 237 14.57 -0.19 17.90
N SER A 238 13.26 -0.41 17.74
CA SER A 238 12.64 -0.76 16.45
C SER A 238 12.95 0.22 15.32
N THR A 239 12.96 1.52 15.60
CA THR A 239 13.29 2.56 14.60
C THR A 239 14.77 2.56 14.24
N GLY A 240 15.68 2.45 15.21
CA GLY A 240 17.10 2.31 14.96
C GLY A 240 17.44 1.08 14.11
N LEU A 241 16.78 -0.04 14.36
CA LEU A 241 16.92 -1.26 13.57
C LEU A 241 16.51 -1.05 12.11
N ALA A 242 15.35 -0.42 11.87
CA ALA A 242 14.87 -0.15 10.53
C ALA A 242 15.69 0.93 9.80
N ALA A 243 16.25 1.92 10.51
CA ALA A 243 17.07 2.99 9.94
C ALA A 243 18.27 2.46 9.14
N ASN A 244 18.91 1.40 9.61
CA ASN A 244 20.05 0.75 8.93
C ASN A 244 19.71 0.27 7.52
N THR A 245 18.44 -0.05 7.27
CA THR A 245 17.98 -0.53 5.96
C THR A 245 17.69 0.60 4.96
N ILE A 246 17.68 1.85 5.43
CA ILE A 246 17.28 3.04 4.67
C ILE A 246 18.50 3.90 4.29
N ASP A 247 19.59 3.82 5.05
CA ASP A 247 20.76 4.69 4.87
C ASP A 247 21.50 4.43 3.54
N SER A 248 21.87 5.52 2.87
CA SER A 248 21.84 5.61 1.42
C SER A 248 23.11 6.16 0.78
N VAL A 249 24.29 5.94 1.35
CA VAL A 249 25.53 6.38 0.68
C VAL A 249 25.65 5.75 -0.72
N VAL A 250 25.00 4.61 -0.99
CA VAL A 250 25.06 3.91 -2.29
C VAL A 250 23.68 3.58 -2.87
N GLY A 251 22.57 4.11 -2.32
CA GLY A 251 21.21 3.75 -2.76
C GLY A 251 20.86 2.25 -2.59
N ARG A 252 21.76 1.48 -1.95
CA ARG A 252 21.62 0.05 -1.74
C ARG A 252 21.05 -0.32 -0.39
N GLY A 253 21.11 0.50 0.67
CA GLY A 253 20.66 0.14 2.03
C GLY A 253 21.40 -1.09 2.61
N ASN A 254 21.59 -1.18 3.93
CA ASN A 254 22.18 -2.39 4.50
C ASN A 254 21.09 -3.48 4.61
N ASN A 255 21.33 -4.64 4.01
CA ASN A 255 20.48 -5.82 4.21
C ASN A 255 20.81 -6.56 5.49
N PHE A 256 21.89 -6.19 6.18
CA PHE A 256 22.25 -6.72 7.47
C PHE A 256 22.01 -5.69 8.58
N VAL A 257 21.56 -6.21 9.71
CA VAL A 257 21.47 -5.48 10.97
C VAL A 257 22.40 -6.20 11.94
N GLU A 258 23.43 -5.49 12.39
CA GLU A 258 24.37 -5.97 13.38
C GLU A 258 24.30 -5.06 14.60
N ILE A 259 24.18 -5.66 15.79
CA ILE A 259 24.05 -4.91 17.04
C ILE A 259 25.37 -5.01 17.81
N ASP A 260 25.95 -3.86 18.10
CA ASP A 260 27.13 -3.78 18.95
C ASP A 260 26.79 -4.26 20.38
N HIS A 261 27.57 -5.20 20.90
CA HIS A 261 27.44 -5.71 22.28
C HIS A 261 27.59 -4.60 23.33
N ALA A 262 28.32 -3.53 23.03
CA ALA A 262 28.47 -2.38 23.91
C ALA A 262 27.27 -1.43 23.89
N PHE A 263 26.29 -1.64 22.98
CA PHE A 263 25.13 -0.77 22.88
C PHE A 263 24.23 -0.92 24.12
N PRO A 264 23.85 0.18 24.81
CA PRO A 264 23.05 0.09 26.04
C PRO A 264 21.69 -0.63 25.88
N PHE A 265 21.11 -0.61 24.68
CA PHE A 265 19.86 -1.32 24.38
C PHE A 265 20.08 -2.69 23.73
N TYR A 266 21.29 -3.26 23.77
CA TYR A 266 21.62 -4.55 23.13
C TYR A 266 20.59 -5.65 23.43
N ALA A 267 20.33 -5.92 24.72
CA ALA A 267 19.39 -6.97 25.13
C ALA A 267 17.96 -6.75 24.61
N THR A 268 17.49 -5.49 24.57
CA THR A 268 16.18 -5.13 24.03
C THR A 268 16.15 -5.33 22.51
N CYS A 269 17.18 -4.85 21.81
CA CYS A 269 17.31 -5.02 20.35
C CYS A 269 17.31 -6.51 19.97
N ILE A 270 18.14 -7.32 20.62
CA ILE A 270 18.21 -8.77 20.36
C ILE A 270 16.85 -9.43 20.62
N ARG A 271 16.17 -9.11 21.73
CA ARG A 271 14.85 -9.68 22.02
C ARG A 271 13.80 -9.32 20.97
N ILE A 272 13.80 -8.07 20.50
CA ILE A 272 12.89 -7.63 19.41
C ILE A 272 13.21 -8.42 18.14
N LEU A 273 14.48 -8.47 17.74
CA LEU A 273 14.94 -9.15 16.52
C LEU A 273 14.62 -10.65 16.58
N ASP A 274 14.89 -11.32 17.70
CA ASP A 274 14.57 -12.75 17.88
C ASP A 274 13.06 -13.00 17.73
N THR A 275 12.22 -12.11 18.27
CA THR A 275 10.76 -12.24 18.18
C THR A 275 10.25 -12.13 16.74
N ILE A 276 10.90 -11.32 15.90
CA ILE A 276 10.51 -11.09 14.51
C ILE A 276 11.39 -11.85 13.51
N SER A 277 12.25 -12.74 13.98
CA SER A 277 13.08 -13.59 13.13
C SER A 277 12.29 -14.78 12.60
N ILE A 278 12.65 -15.26 11.41
CA ILE A 278 12.09 -16.47 10.82
C ILE A 278 12.52 -17.68 11.65
N PRO A 279 11.58 -18.45 12.20
CA PRO A 279 11.88 -19.77 12.73
C PRO A 279 12.10 -20.72 11.55
N LEU A 280 13.35 -21.04 11.24
CA LEU A 280 13.73 -21.84 10.06
C LEU A 280 13.18 -23.28 10.12
N GLU A 281 12.87 -23.76 11.31
CA GLU A 281 12.26 -25.05 11.61
C GLU A 281 10.73 -25.09 11.44
N SER A 282 10.09 -23.94 11.20
CA SER A 282 8.63 -23.85 11.09
C SER A 282 8.20 -22.81 10.05
N VAL A 283 8.70 -22.96 8.82
CA VAL A 283 8.38 -22.06 7.71
C VAL A 283 6.98 -22.38 7.17
N ALA A 284 6.14 -21.34 7.04
CA ALA A 284 4.78 -21.49 6.53
C ALA A 284 4.54 -20.62 5.30
N LEU A 285 3.98 -21.22 4.25
CA LEU A 285 3.41 -20.47 3.13
C LEU A 285 2.04 -19.94 3.58
N GLN A 286 1.86 -18.62 3.59
CA GLN A 286 0.62 -18.00 4.07
C GLN A 286 0.12 -16.91 3.13
N GLU A 287 -1.20 -16.76 3.08
CA GLU A 287 -1.84 -15.76 2.23
C GLU A 287 -1.38 -14.33 2.54
N ASP A 288 -1.21 -13.54 1.48
CA ASP A 288 -0.69 -12.15 1.51
C ASP A 288 0.68 -12.01 2.21
N TYR A 289 1.50 -13.08 2.14
CA TYR A 289 2.83 -13.17 2.74
C TYR A 289 2.81 -12.96 4.26
N LEU A 290 1.75 -13.40 4.94
CA LEU A 290 1.56 -13.16 6.37
C LEU A 290 2.75 -13.68 7.21
N PHE A 291 3.34 -14.80 6.81
CA PHE A 291 4.52 -15.35 7.47
C PHE A 291 5.71 -14.40 7.38
N LEU A 292 6.10 -13.96 6.17
CA LEU A 292 7.21 -13.02 5.99
C LEU A 292 6.93 -11.63 6.58
N ARG A 293 5.68 -11.17 6.57
CA ARG A 293 5.29 -9.92 7.27
C ARG A 293 5.46 -10.04 8.78
N ASN A 294 5.19 -11.23 9.33
CA ASN A 294 5.41 -11.51 10.75
C ASN A 294 6.88 -11.70 11.09
N HIS A 295 7.66 -12.26 10.15
CA HIS A 295 9.05 -12.63 10.32
C HIS A 295 9.94 -12.04 9.20
N PRO A 296 10.21 -10.72 9.18
CA PRO A 296 10.89 -10.07 8.07
C PRO A 296 12.42 -10.19 8.06
N ILE A 297 13.00 -10.94 9.00
CA ILE A 297 14.45 -11.08 9.14
C ILE A 297 14.86 -12.54 9.44
N ILE A 298 16.11 -12.88 9.14
CA ILE A 298 16.74 -14.17 9.44
C ILE A 298 17.91 -13.91 10.37
N ARG A 299 18.04 -14.68 11.44
CA ARG A 299 19.22 -14.64 12.31
C ARG A 299 20.37 -15.41 11.64
N THR A 300 21.48 -14.73 11.40
CA THR A 300 22.66 -15.33 10.75
C THR A 300 23.80 -15.59 11.73
N ASP A 301 23.82 -14.89 12.86
CA ASP A 301 24.81 -15.05 13.94
C ASP A 301 24.22 -14.58 15.28
N GLU A 302 25.03 -14.55 16.35
CA GLU A 302 24.61 -14.14 17.70
C GLU A 302 24.00 -12.72 17.69
N ASN A 303 24.64 -11.76 17.02
CA ASN A 303 24.26 -10.35 16.99
C ASN A 303 23.96 -9.83 15.56
N LYS A 304 23.90 -10.72 14.57
CA LYS A 304 23.78 -10.37 13.15
C LYS A 304 22.54 -10.99 12.51
N PHE A 305 21.78 -10.15 11.81
CA PHE A 305 20.50 -10.50 11.20
C PHE A 305 20.44 -10.01 9.76
N GLN A 306 19.87 -10.81 8.87
CA GLN A 306 19.61 -10.46 7.47
C GLN A 306 18.15 -10.08 7.28
N VAL A 307 17.90 -8.95 6.63
CA VAL A 307 16.57 -8.46 6.30
C VAL A 307 16.09 -9.11 5.01
N VAL A 308 14.94 -9.77 5.06
CA VAL A 308 14.32 -10.47 3.92
C VAL A 308 13.59 -9.49 3.03
N TYR A 309 12.86 -8.53 3.62
CA TYR A 309 12.20 -7.45 2.87
C TYR A 309 12.07 -6.20 3.73
N ARG A 310 12.75 -5.12 3.33
CA ARG A 310 12.91 -3.90 4.15
C ARG A 310 11.60 -3.24 4.53
N ARG A 311 10.64 -3.25 3.60
CA ARG A 311 9.31 -2.68 3.85
C ARG A 311 8.63 -3.37 5.02
N PHE A 312 8.69 -4.69 5.12
CA PHE A 312 8.08 -5.43 6.23
C PHE A 312 8.76 -5.10 7.55
N LEU A 313 10.08 -4.90 7.58
CA LEU A 313 10.78 -4.44 8.77
C LEU A 313 10.32 -3.02 9.19
N ILE A 314 10.16 -2.10 8.24
CA ILE A 314 9.64 -0.74 8.53
C ILE A 314 8.20 -0.82 9.07
N GLU A 315 7.35 -1.65 8.48
CA GLU A 315 5.96 -1.86 8.92
C GLU A 315 5.87 -2.50 10.32
N LYS A 316 6.96 -3.07 10.86
CA LYS A 316 7.00 -3.49 12.28
C LYS A 316 6.93 -2.33 13.27
N ILE A 317 7.33 -1.13 12.87
CA ILE A 317 7.35 0.05 13.76
C ILE A 317 5.93 0.41 14.21
N PHE A 318 4.92 0.29 13.34
CA PHE A 318 3.54 0.62 13.69
C PHE A 318 2.51 -0.42 13.22
N ARG A 319 2.46 -0.78 11.93
CA ARG A 319 1.40 -1.67 11.42
C ARG A 319 1.30 -3.01 12.16
N ALA A 320 2.42 -3.58 12.59
CA ALA A 320 2.41 -4.80 13.41
C ALA A 320 1.86 -4.58 14.83
N LEU A 321 2.01 -3.37 15.40
CA LEU A 321 1.55 -3.06 16.76
C LEU A 321 0.05 -3.25 16.92
N TYR A 322 -0.76 -2.88 15.91
CA TYR A 322 -2.21 -3.11 15.96
C TYR A 322 -2.54 -4.58 16.26
N PHE A 323 -1.95 -5.51 15.50
CA PHE A 323 -2.21 -6.94 15.64
C PHE A 323 -1.66 -7.47 16.97
N GLU A 324 -0.47 -7.03 17.38
CA GLU A 324 0.11 -7.44 18.65
C GLU A 324 -0.72 -6.97 19.85
N MET A 325 -1.14 -5.71 19.87
CA MET A 325 -1.95 -5.15 20.95
C MET A 325 -3.34 -5.81 21.01
N SER A 326 -3.98 -6.03 19.85
CA SER A 326 -5.26 -6.73 19.77
C SER A 326 -5.15 -8.18 20.30
N LYS A 327 -4.08 -8.88 19.95
CA LYS A 327 -3.81 -10.23 20.44
C LYS A 327 -3.57 -10.24 21.96
N LEU A 328 -2.69 -9.37 22.47
CA LEU A 328 -2.40 -9.27 23.90
C LEU A 328 -3.65 -8.95 24.73
N GLY A 329 -4.48 -8.01 24.26
CA GLY A 329 -5.74 -7.66 24.92
C GLY A 329 -6.70 -8.83 24.99
N HIS A 330 -6.79 -9.61 23.92
CA HIS A 330 -7.65 -10.80 23.86
C HIS A 330 -7.13 -11.95 24.73
N ASP A 331 -5.86 -12.33 24.56
CA ASP A 331 -5.25 -13.47 25.26
C ASP A 331 -5.19 -13.23 26.78
N SER A 332 -5.16 -11.96 27.21
CA SER A 332 -5.16 -11.56 28.62
C SER A 332 -6.56 -11.24 29.18
N ASN A 333 -7.63 -11.48 28.42
CA ASN A 333 -9.02 -11.17 28.78
C ASN A 333 -9.27 -9.68 29.17
N ILE A 334 -8.44 -8.75 28.70
CA ILE A 334 -8.63 -7.31 28.93
C ILE A 334 -9.69 -6.76 27.97
N MET A 335 -9.62 -7.17 26.70
CA MET A 335 -10.51 -6.68 25.65
C MET A 335 -10.59 -7.68 24.49
N ASN A 336 -11.80 -7.92 23.97
CA ASN A 336 -11.95 -8.76 22.78
C ASN A 336 -11.49 -8.03 21.50
N ARG A 337 -11.20 -8.81 20.45
CA ARG A 337 -10.65 -8.28 19.19
C ARG A 337 -11.60 -7.34 18.45
N ASP A 338 -12.90 -7.57 18.52
CA ASP A 338 -13.89 -6.72 17.84
C ASP A 338 -13.98 -5.34 18.49
N THR A 339 -14.07 -5.27 19.81
CA THR A 339 -14.04 -4.03 20.58
C THR A 339 -12.73 -3.28 20.37
N PHE A 340 -11.60 -3.99 20.36
CA PHE A 340 -10.30 -3.38 20.06
C PHE A 340 -10.28 -2.79 18.64
N ARG A 341 -10.80 -3.51 17.65
CA ARG A 341 -10.85 -3.02 16.27
C ARG A 341 -11.75 -1.79 16.14
N THR A 342 -12.97 -1.85 16.66
CA THR A 342 -13.97 -0.80 16.42
C THR A 342 -13.72 0.44 17.27
N LEU A 343 -13.66 0.29 18.59
CA LEU A 343 -13.59 1.44 19.51
C LEU A 343 -12.18 1.99 19.64
N ILE A 344 -11.19 1.10 19.80
CA ILE A 344 -9.81 1.52 20.07
C ILE A 344 -9.11 1.92 18.77
N TYR A 345 -9.11 1.03 17.77
CA TYR A 345 -8.35 1.29 16.56
C TYR A 345 -9.10 2.22 15.59
N THR A 346 -10.32 1.89 15.17
CA THR A 346 -11.02 2.67 14.15
C THR A 346 -11.47 4.04 14.65
N SER A 347 -12.32 4.09 15.68
CA SER A 347 -12.84 5.36 16.19
C SER A 347 -11.79 6.14 16.98
N GLY A 348 -11.14 5.49 17.95
CA GLY A 348 -10.15 6.16 18.79
C GLY A 348 -8.89 6.56 18.01
N TYR A 349 -8.21 5.62 17.38
CA TYR A 349 -6.91 5.89 16.78
C TYR A 349 -6.99 6.46 15.34
N SER A 350 -7.55 5.72 14.39
CA SER A 350 -7.57 6.10 12.96
C SER A 350 -8.35 7.40 12.73
N GLU A 351 -9.50 7.57 13.39
CA GLU A 351 -10.31 8.77 13.24
C GLU A 351 -9.83 9.89 14.17
N GLN A 352 -9.95 9.75 15.50
CA GLN A 352 -9.69 10.87 16.41
C GLN A 352 -8.21 11.26 16.50
N ASN A 353 -7.27 10.30 16.42
CA ASN A 353 -5.85 10.62 16.54
C ASN A 353 -5.16 10.87 15.20
N ILE A 354 -5.50 10.15 14.12
CA ILE A 354 -4.86 10.34 12.80
C ILE A 354 -5.64 11.33 11.94
N LEU A 355 -6.92 11.07 11.65
CA LEU A 355 -7.70 11.91 10.74
C LEU A 355 -7.86 13.33 11.28
N TYR A 356 -8.31 13.49 12.52
CA TYR A 356 -8.58 14.84 13.06
C TYR A 356 -7.28 15.65 13.16
N SER A 357 -6.21 15.05 13.67
CA SER A 357 -4.92 15.76 13.83
C SER A 357 -4.33 16.24 12.50
N VAL A 358 -4.45 15.44 11.44
CA VAL A 358 -3.93 15.84 10.12
C VAL A 358 -4.82 16.90 9.47
N LEU A 359 -6.14 16.77 9.58
CA LEU A 359 -7.08 17.73 9.00
C LEU A 359 -7.04 19.07 9.75
N ASP A 360 -6.91 19.07 11.06
CA ASP A 360 -6.77 20.30 11.85
C ASP A 360 -5.54 21.10 11.49
N ARG A 361 -4.48 20.41 11.09
CA ARG A 361 -3.25 21.05 10.65
C ARG A 361 -3.37 21.60 9.24
N ILE A 362 -4.01 20.84 8.34
CA ILE A 362 -4.28 21.28 6.97
C ILE A 362 -5.21 22.50 6.96
N PHE A 363 -6.19 22.51 7.87
CA PHE A 363 -7.23 23.53 7.99
C PHE A 363 -7.04 24.40 9.24
N ASP A 364 -5.79 24.65 9.64
CA ASP A 364 -5.47 25.43 10.85
C ASP A 364 -6.07 26.85 10.83
N LYS A 365 -6.24 27.40 9.62
CA LYS A 365 -6.81 28.72 9.33
C LYS A 365 -8.29 28.71 8.94
N ALA A 366 -8.93 27.54 8.92
CA ALA A 366 -10.34 27.45 8.56
C ALA A 366 -11.22 28.15 9.61
N ALA A 367 -12.26 28.83 9.14
CA ALA A 367 -13.12 29.63 10.01
C ALA A 367 -14.04 28.76 10.88
N LEU A 368 -14.37 27.55 10.41
CA LEU A 368 -15.22 26.59 11.12
C LEU A 368 -14.76 25.17 10.82
N ARG A 369 -14.61 24.35 11.88
CA ARG A 369 -14.26 22.93 11.83
C ARG A 369 -15.10 22.20 12.86
N ILE A 370 -15.71 21.08 12.48
CA ILE A 370 -16.50 20.25 13.39
C ILE A 370 -16.19 18.78 13.12
N TYR A 371 -16.02 18.03 14.21
CA TYR A 371 -15.73 16.60 14.23
C TYR A 371 -17.03 15.78 14.31
N GLY A 372 -16.98 14.54 13.81
CA GLY A 372 -18.10 13.59 13.85
C GLY A 372 -18.64 13.38 15.26
N ASP A 373 -17.76 13.12 16.22
CA ASP A 373 -18.10 12.90 17.63
C ASP A 373 -18.83 14.10 18.26
N THR A 374 -18.52 15.31 17.80
CA THR A 374 -19.10 16.56 18.27
C THR A 374 -20.49 16.75 17.68
N MET A 375 -20.69 16.39 16.41
CA MET A 375 -22.02 16.37 15.79
C MET A 375 -22.92 15.32 16.43
N GLU A 376 -22.42 14.14 16.76
CA GLU A 376 -23.17 13.09 17.45
C GLU A 376 -23.62 13.51 18.85
N LYS A 377 -22.79 14.26 19.60
CA LYS A 377 -23.16 14.81 20.91
C LYS A 377 -24.29 15.85 20.82
N ILE A 378 -24.35 16.61 19.73
CA ILE A 378 -25.40 17.61 19.48
C ILE A 378 -26.68 16.94 18.98
N ASP A 379 -26.56 15.98 18.07
CA ASP A 379 -27.67 15.21 17.52
C ASP A 379 -27.22 13.80 17.10
N ALA A 380 -27.41 12.85 18.01
CA ALA A 380 -27.02 11.45 17.83
C ALA A 380 -27.78 10.75 16.69
N GLN A 381 -28.95 11.25 16.28
CA GLN A 381 -29.74 10.68 15.19
C GLN A 381 -29.39 11.31 13.83
N PHE A 382 -28.52 12.32 13.83
CA PHE A 382 -28.19 13.03 12.60
C PHE A 382 -27.45 12.15 11.61
N GLY A 383 -26.59 11.22 12.06
CA GLY A 383 -25.75 10.41 11.16
C GLY A 383 -24.82 11.29 10.32
N ALA A 384 -23.89 11.97 10.99
CA ALA A 384 -23.00 12.98 10.41
C ALA A 384 -21.80 12.36 9.66
N SER A 385 -21.04 13.20 8.98
CA SER A 385 -19.70 12.85 8.47
C SER A 385 -18.65 12.87 9.58
N ASP A 386 -17.53 12.19 9.40
CA ASP A 386 -16.46 12.12 10.42
C ASP A 386 -15.75 13.48 10.64
N TYR A 387 -15.68 14.33 9.61
CA TYR A 387 -15.12 15.69 9.75
C TYR A 387 -15.70 16.63 8.69
N ILE A 388 -16.00 17.86 9.07
CA ILE A 388 -16.47 18.91 8.15
C ILE A 388 -15.82 20.26 8.48
N THR A 389 -15.44 21.00 7.43
CA THR A 389 -14.81 22.31 7.58
C THR A 389 -15.26 23.29 6.51
N TYR A 390 -15.25 24.58 6.86
CA TYR A 390 -15.47 25.70 5.94
C TYR A 390 -14.18 26.50 5.75
N GLU A 391 -13.71 26.55 4.51
CA GLU A 391 -12.49 27.29 4.15
C GLU A 391 -12.63 27.95 2.77
N ASN A 392 -12.26 29.23 2.67
CA ASN A 392 -12.21 29.99 1.42
C ASN A 392 -13.52 29.94 0.61
N GLY A 393 -14.67 29.99 1.29
CA GLY A 393 -15.98 29.90 0.65
C GLY A 393 -16.39 28.51 0.21
N ASN A 394 -15.71 27.45 0.65
CA ASN A 394 -16.02 26.06 0.29
C ASN A 394 -16.25 25.23 1.55
N ILE A 395 -17.08 24.20 1.43
CA ILE A 395 -17.21 23.15 2.44
C ILE A 395 -16.43 21.92 1.99
N PHE A 396 -15.63 21.36 2.88
CA PHE A 396 -15.05 20.03 2.72
C PHE A 396 -15.71 19.10 3.71
N ILE A 397 -16.21 17.98 3.21
CA ILE A 397 -16.89 16.97 4.02
C ILE A 397 -16.18 15.63 3.84
N PHE A 398 -15.75 15.04 4.95
CA PHE A 398 -14.85 13.90 4.98
C PHE A 398 -15.53 12.67 5.57
N GLU A 399 -15.34 11.55 4.90
CA GLU A 399 -15.73 10.23 5.39
C GLU A 399 -14.48 9.34 5.46
N SER A 400 -14.13 8.88 6.65
CA SER A 400 -12.98 8.03 6.95
C SER A 400 -13.37 6.56 7.00
N LYS A 401 -12.56 5.70 6.38
CA LYS A 401 -12.81 4.25 6.34
C LYS A 401 -11.53 3.45 6.54
N ASP A 402 -11.55 2.62 7.58
CA ASP A 402 -10.61 1.51 7.77
C ASP A 402 -11.08 0.28 7.01
N ILE A 403 -10.69 0.23 5.73
CA ILE A 403 -11.14 -0.83 4.82
C ILE A 403 -10.16 -2.00 4.84
N LEU A 404 -10.69 -3.19 5.15
CA LEU A 404 -10.02 -4.47 4.96
C LEU A 404 -10.75 -5.25 3.87
N ILE A 405 -9.97 -5.76 2.91
CA ILE A 405 -10.44 -6.68 1.86
C ILE A 405 -10.04 -8.10 2.26
N LYS A 406 -10.94 -9.04 2.04
CA LYS A 406 -10.70 -10.46 2.31
C LYS A 406 -9.49 -10.97 1.51
N LYS A 407 -8.60 -11.71 2.18
CA LYS A 407 -7.35 -12.18 1.59
C LYS A 407 -7.60 -13.09 0.38
N GLU A 408 -8.55 -13.99 0.52
CA GLU A 408 -8.93 -14.97 -0.52
C GLU A 408 -9.45 -14.26 -1.79
N VAL A 409 -10.09 -13.10 -1.64
CA VAL A 409 -10.56 -12.27 -2.75
C VAL A 409 -9.39 -11.52 -3.40
N LYS A 410 -8.47 -10.98 -2.58
CA LYS A 410 -7.24 -10.31 -3.05
C LYS A 410 -6.34 -11.25 -3.84
N GLU A 411 -6.24 -12.53 -3.46
CA GLU A 411 -5.37 -13.50 -4.13
C GLU A 411 -5.93 -14.05 -5.44
N LYS A 412 -7.24 -14.30 -5.50
CA LYS A 412 -7.89 -14.81 -6.72
C LYS A 412 -7.84 -13.83 -7.88
N LEU A 413 -7.81 -12.52 -7.58
CA LEU A 413 -7.84 -11.43 -8.57
C LEU A 413 -8.95 -11.54 -9.62
N TYR A 414 -10.05 -12.17 -9.23
CA TYR A 414 -11.21 -12.33 -10.08
C TYR A 414 -12.11 -11.09 -9.95
N ILE A 415 -12.22 -10.34 -11.05
CA ILE A 415 -12.82 -9.00 -11.08
C ILE A 415 -14.26 -8.98 -10.54
N PRO A 416 -15.17 -9.91 -10.89
CA PRO A 416 -16.51 -9.93 -10.33
C PRO A 416 -16.53 -10.00 -8.78
N ASP A 417 -15.69 -10.86 -8.19
CA ASP A 417 -15.60 -11.00 -6.73
C ASP A 417 -15.02 -9.75 -6.07
N LEU A 418 -13.94 -9.20 -6.66
CA LEU A 418 -13.35 -7.94 -6.21
C LEU A 418 -14.37 -6.81 -6.26
N ARG A 419 -15.16 -6.72 -7.33
CA ARG A 419 -16.19 -5.69 -7.48
C ARG A 419 -17.26 -5.78 -6.40
N VAL A 420 -17.75 -6.99 -6.13
CA VAL A 420 -18.73 -7.21 -5.06
C VAL A 420 -18.14 -6.79 -3.71
N GLU A 421 -16.91 -7.18 -3.40
CA GLU A 421 -16.27 -6.82 -2.14
C GLU A 421 -16.03 -5.30 -2.04
N PHE A 422 -15.57 -4.64 -3.12
CA PHE A 422 -15.40 -3.18 -3.12
C PHE A 422 -16.72 -2.43 -2.97
N ARG A 423 -17.80 -2.85 -3.67
CA ARG A 423 -19.13 -2.25 -3.49
C ARG A 423 -19.63 -2.40 -2.06
N LYS A 424 -19.36 -3.55 -1.41
CA LYS A 424 -19.67 -3.74 0.02
C LYS A 424 -18.95 -2.75 0.94
N LYS A 425 -17.71 -2.38 0.63
CA LYS A 425 -16.91 -1.48 1.47
C LYS A 425 -17.13 0.01 1.17
N PHE A 426 -17.41 0.35 -0.09
CA PHE A 426 -17.48 1.75 -0.54
C PHE A 426 -18.89 2.24 -0.87
N TYR A 427 -19.89 1.36 -1.04
CA TYR A 427 -21.24 1.74 -1.47
C TYR A 427 -22.32 1.32 -0.47
N LYS A 428 -22.57 0.01 -0.35
CA LYS A 428 -23.53 -0.58 0.61
C LYS A 428 -23.11 -2.01 0.93
N ASP A 429 -23.18 -2.39 2.19
CA ASP A 429 -23.28 -3.80 2.55
C ASP A 429 -24.75 -4.16 2.79
N GLY A 430 -25.08 -5.45 2.83
CA GLY A 430 -26.47 -5.89 3.06
C GLY A 430 -27.06 -5.42 4.40
N THR A 431 -26.28 -4.75 5.26
CA THR A 431 -26.68 -4.26 6.58
C THR A 431 -26.80 -2.73 6.65
N GLY A 432 -26.27 -1.99 5.66
CA GLY A 432 -26.31 -0.54 5.67
C GLY A 432 -25.45 0.14 4.61
N GLU A 433 -25.57 1.46 4.59
CA GLU A 433 -24.87 2.33 3.65
C GLU A 433 -23.42 2.51 4.05
N LYS A 434 -22.54 2.69 3.05
CA LYS A 434 -21.11 2.88 3.26
C LYS A 434 -20.56 4.02 2.42
N ALA A 435 -19.53 4.65 2.96
CA ALA A 435 -18.63 5.59 2.28
C ALA A 435 -19.33 6.53 1.29
N VAL A 436 -19.38 6.21 -0.02
CA VAL A 436 -19.96 7.11 -1.03
C VAL A 436 -21.44 7.42 -0.80
N LEU A 437 -22.22 6.48 -0.27
CA LEU A 437 -23.65 6.70 -0.06
C LEU A 437 -23.93 7.50 1.21
N GLN A 438 -23.19 7.20 2.29
CA GLN A 438 -23.20 8.03 3.52
C GLN A 438 -22.80 9.47 3.19
N LEU A 439 -21.74 9.64 2.39
CA LEU A 439 -21.26 10.93 1.95
C LEU A 439 -22.28 11.66 1.06
N ALA A 440 -22.93 10.97 0.12
CA ALA A 440 -23.98 11.55 -0.72
C ALA A 440 -25.18 12.01 0.11
N ARG A 441 -25.59 11.24 1.13
CA ARG A 441 -26.65 11.66 2.07
C ARG A 441 -26.25 12.90 2.85
N ASN A 442 -25.01 12.95 3.35
CA ASN A 442 -24.52 14.11 4.08
C ASN A 442 -24.41 15.36 3.19
N VAL A 443 -24.01 15.20 1.93
CA VAL A 443 -24.09 16.29 0.94
C VAL A 443 -25.53 16.74 0.73
N LYS A 444 -26.50 15.83 0.63
CA LYS A 444 -27.92 16.20 0.51
C LYS A 444 -28.40 17.02 1.73
N LYS A 445 -28.08 16.58 2.95
CA LYS A 445 -28.40 17.31 4.17
C LYS A 445 -27.79 18.72 4.20
N LEU A 446 -26.55 18.88 3.72
CA LEU A 446 -25.91 20.19 3.54
C LEU A 446 -26.69 21.08 2.57
N LEU A 447 -27.11 20.53 1.44
CA LEU A 447 -27.89 21.25 0.43
C LEU A 447 -29.29 21.63 0.95
N ASN A 448 -29.86 20.84 1.85
CA ASN A 448 -31.14 21.09 2.50
C ASN A 448 -31.05 22.08 3.68
N GLY A 449 -29.86 22.56 4.04
CA GLY A 449 -29.66 23.45 5.20
C GLY A 449 -29.67 22.74 6.56
N GLU A 450 -29.73 21.41 6.61
CA GLU A 450 -29.82 20.67 7.89
C GLU A 450 -28.56 20.78 8.76
N TYR A 451 -27.43 21.18 8.16
CA TYR A 451 -26.17 21.44 8.87
C TYR A 451 -26.08 22.85 9.49
N GLU A 452 -27.12 23.70 9.36
CA GLU A 452 -27.14 25.04 9.96
C GLU A 452 -27.04 25.01 11.48
N LYS A 453 -27.58 23.97 12.13
CA LYS A 453 -27.43 23.73 13.58
C LYS A 453 -25.98 23.52 14.03
N PHE A 454 -25.08 23.24 13.08
CA PHE A 454 -23.64 23.15 13.30
C PHE A 454 -22.89 24.38 12.73
N GLY A 455 -23.60 25.42 12.29
CA GLY A 455 -23.01 26.65 11.77
C GLY A 455 -22.68 26.66 10.26
N PHE A 456 -22.97 25.57 9.53
CA PHE A 456 -22.77 25.54 8.07
C PHE A 456 -24.04 26.00 7.35
N VAL A 457 -24.05 27.27 6.97
CA VAL A 457 -25.19 27.91 6.29
C VAL A 457 -25.11 27.72 4.77
N TYR A 458 -26.18 27.22 4.16
CA TYR A 458 -26.26 26.85 2.75
C TYR A 458 -25.80 27.97 1.78
N ASP A 459 -26.24 29.20 2.04
CA ASP A 459 -25.97 30.35 1.15
C ASP A 459 -24.55 30.93 1.32
N LYS A 460 -23.77 30.47 2.31
CA LYS A 460 -22.43 31.01 2.59
C LYS A 460 -21.29 30.27 1.88
N PHE A 461 -21.57 29.15 1.21
CA PHE A 461 -20.56 28.38 0.49
C PHE A 461 -20.86 28.25 -1.01
N ARG A 462 -19.78 28.19 -1.79
CA ARG A 462 -19.78 28.09 -3.24
C ARG A 462 -19.82 26.64 -3.70
N PHE A 463 -18.97 25.79 -3.12
CA PHE A 463 -18.83 24.38 -3.50
C PHE A 463 -18.72 23.47 -2.27
N ILE A 464 -19.21 22.25 -2.43
CA ILE A 464 -19.03 21.13 -1.50
C ILE A 464 -18.02 20.16 -2.11
N TYR A 465 -16.96 19.85 -1.37
CA TYR A 465 -15.91 18.89 -1.72
C TYR A 465 -16.08 17.62 -0.89
N PRO A 466 -16.75 16.59 -1.42
CA PRO A 466 -16.83 15.28 -0.78
C PRO A 466 -15.48 14.55 -0.89
N VAL A 467 -14.94 14.11 0.25
CA VAL A 467 -13.65 13.41 0.33
C VAL A 467 -13.80 12.12 1.12
N ILE A 468 -13.29 11.02 0.57
CA ILE A 468 -13.15 9.75 1.31
C ILE A 468 -11.69 9.59 1.70
N VAL A 469 -11.44 9.36 2.99
CA VAL A 469 -10.11 9.07 3.52
C VAL A 469 -10.01 7.60 3.88
N VAL A 470 -8.98 6.92 3.37
CA VAL A 470 -8.67 5.52 3.71
C VAL A 470 -7.33 5.41 4.42
N HIS A 471 -7.17 4.41 5.28
CA HIS A 471 -5.94 4.25 6.09
C HIS A 471 -4.98 3.19 5.55
N SER A 472 -5.17 2.76 4.29
CA SER A 472 -4.32 1.78 3.62
C SER A 472 -3.86 2.27 2.24
N ASP A 473 -2.55 2.18 1.99
CA ASP A 473 -1.92 2.49 0.70
C ASP A 473 -2.32 1.49 -0.41
N ALA A 474 -2.98 0.38 -0.05
CA ALA A 474 -3.53 -0.59 -1.00
C ALA A 474 -4.54 0.04 -1.97
N PHE A 475 -5.16 1.16 -1.58
CA PHE A 475 -6.14 1.88 -2.38
C PHE A 475 -5.55 3.04 -3.18
N THR A 476 -4.23 3.22 -3.16
CA THR A 476 -3.52 4.22 -3.98
C THR A 476 -3.23 3.65 -5.37
N ILE A 477 -4.27 3.25 -6.08
CA ILE A 477 -4.18 2.47 -7.34
C ILE A 477 -4.91 3.15 -8.50
N LEU A 478 -4.51 2.78 -9.72
CA LEU A 478 -5.08 3.36 -10.94
C LEU A 478 -6.58 3.07 -11.04
N GLY A 479 -7.33 4.08 -11.46
CA GLY A 479 -8.75 3.95 -11.81
C GLY A 479 -9.72 4.02 -10.62
N ILE A 480 -9.28 3.79 -9.38
CA ILE A 480 -10.18 3.74 -8.21
C ILE A 480 -10.96 5.05 -8.00
N ASN A 481 -10.31 6.20 -8.20
CA ASN A 481 -10.96 7.50 -8.08
C ASN A 481 -12.03 7.72 -9.15
N GLN A 482 -11.82 7.23 -10.38
CA GLN A 482 -12.83 7.31 -11.44
C GLN A 482 -14.01 6.37 -11.16
N LEU A 483 -13.73 5.18 -10.64
CA LEU A 483 -14.75 4.22 -10.21
C LEU A 483 -15.62 4.80 -9.09
N LEU A 484 -15.00 5.35 -8.04
CA LEU A 484 -15.73 5.98 -6.92
C LEU A 484 -16.48 7.24 -7.36
N LYS A 485 -15.96 8.01 -8.32
CA LYS A 485 -16.69 9.13 -8.93
C LYS A 485 -17.96 8.68 -9.64
N MET A 486 -17.93 7.56 -10.35
CA MET A 486 -19.13 6.98 -10.96
C MET A 486 -20.14 6.55 -9.89
N TRP A 487 -19.67 5.80 -8.88
CA TRP A 487 -20.52 5.34 -7.80
C TRP A 487 -21.09 6.47 -6.95
N PHE A 488 -20.34 7.54 -6.71
CA PHE A 488 -20.84 8.70 -5.99
C PHE A 488 -21.94 9.44 -6.78
N LYS A 489 -21.83 9.49 -8.11
CA LYS A 489 -22.90 10.04 -8.95
C LYS A 489 -24.16 9.17 -8.87
N GLU A 490 -24.02 7.84 -8.89
CA GLU A 490 -25.13 6.91 -8.65
C GLU A 490 -25.78 7.18 -7.28
N ALA A 491 -24.96 7.28 -6.23
CA ALA A 491 -25.41 7.55 -4.87
C ALA A 491 -26.14 8.91 -4.76
N CYS A 492 -25.63 9.96 -5.39
CA CYS A 492 -26.27 11.27 -5.42
C CYS A 492 -27.66 11.23 -6.07
N ASN A 493 -27.81 10.49 -7.17
CA ASN A 493 -29.11 10.28 -7.80
C ASN A 493 -30.04 9.48 -6.89
N GLU A 494 -29.50 8.44 -6.24
CA GLU A 494 -30.25 7.55 -5.36
C GLU A 494 -30.82 8.30 -4.15
N VAL A 495 -30.03 9.19 -3.54
CA VAL A 495 -30.51 10.02 -2.43
C VAL A 495 -31.37 11.19 -2.91
N GLY A 496 -31.49 11.44 -4.22
CA GLY A 496 -32.33 12.50 -4.79
C GLY A 496 -31.72 13.91 -4.67
N ILE A 497 -30.44 14.08 -5.01
CA ILE A 497 -29.86 15.40 -5.25
C ILE A 497 -30.18 15.82 -6.69
N ASP A 498 -30.88 16.93 -6.83
CA ASP A 498 -31.29 17.43 -8.15
C ASP A 498 -30.11 17.95 -8.98
N ARG A 499 -30.31 17.96 -10.31
CA ARG A 499 -29.31 18.45 -11.27
C ARG A 499 -28.86 19.90 -11.00
N LYS A 500 -29.77 20.75 -10.50
CA LYS A 500 -29.47 22.15 -10.14
C LYS A 500 -28.48 22.25 -8.97
N ASP A 501 -28.62 21.37 -7.97
CA ASP A 501 -27.79 21.39 -6.77
C ASP A 501 -26.46 20.69 -7.02
N MET A 502 -26.43 19.75 -7.97
CA MET A 502 -25.22 19.07 -8.42
C MET A 502 -24.14 20.05 -8.94
N TYR A 503 -24.50 21.26 -9.38
CA TYR A 503 -23.51 22.28 -9.78
C TYR A 503 -22.68 22.81 -8.60
N LYS A 504 -23.20 22.73 -7.37
CA LYS A 504 -22.46 23.07 -6.14
C LYS A 504 -21.61 21.90 -5.62
N VAL A 505 -21.83 20.67 -6.11
CA VAL A 505 -21.15 19.47 -5.60
C VAL A 505 -20.01 19.06 -6.51
N LYS A 506 -18.80 18.99 -5.96
CA LYS A 506 -17.62 18.48 -6.69
C LYS A 506 -17.65 16.95 -6.72
N PRO A 507 -17.05 16.31 -7.75
CA PRO A 507 -16.83 14.86 -7.72
C PRO A 507 -16.08 14.42 -6.47
N VAL A 508 -16.43 13.24 -5.93
CA VAL A 508 -15.72 12.65 -4.79
C VAL A 508 -14.26 12.35 -5.16
N VAL A 509 -13.37 12.53 -4.19
CA VAL A 509 -11.97 12.12 -4.28
C VAL A 509 -11.63 11.18 -3.13
N LEU A 510 -10.95 10.09 -3.45
CA LEU A 510 -10.36 9.16 -2.49
C LEU A 510 -8.90 9.53 -2.24
N ILE A 511 -8.53 9.66 -0.96
CA ILE A 511 -7.20 10.02 -0.50
C ILE A 511 -6.78 9.05 0.61
N ASP A 512 -5.55 8.54 0.59
CA ASP A 512 -5.02 7.81 1.74
C ASP A 512 -4.54 8.78 2.84
N SER A 513 -4.81 8.46 4.11
CA SER A 513 -4.44 9.30 5.27
C SER A 513 -2.95 9.55 5.36
N ASN A 514 -2.21 8.60 4.83
CA ASN A 514 -0.77 8.51 4.76
C ASN A 514 -0.19 9.62 3.84
N THR A 515 -0.87 9.97 2.74
CA THR A 515 -0.57 11.10 1.85
C THR A 515 -0.85 12.43 2.55
N LEU A 516 -2.01 12.55 3.21
CA LEU A 516 -2.34 13.75 3.98
C LEU A 516 -1.29 14.00 5.06
N LEU A 517 -0.91 12.96 5.80
CA LEU A 517 0.05 13.04 6.90
C LEU A 517 1.44 13.49 6.45
N TYR A 518 1.89 13.01 5.30
CA TYR A 518 3.21 13.36 4.77
C TYR A 518 3.25 14.75 4.13
N PHE A 519 2.12 15.23 3.59
CA PHE A 519 2.07 16.53 2.92
C PHE A 519 1.36 17.63 3.74
N GLN A 520 0.94 17.35 4.97
CA GLN A 520 0.14 18.25 5.83
C GLN A 520 0.72 19.66 5.99
N ASP A 521 2.05 19.81 6.07
CA ASP A 521 2.71 21.12 6.21
C ASP A 521 2.80 21.93 4.91
N ARG A 522 2.48 21.28 3.79
CA ARG A 522 2.52 21.87 2.45
C ARG A 522 1.13 22.12 1.93
N ILE A 523 0.18 21.24 2.21
CA ILE A 523 -1.23 21.51 1.92
C ILE A 523 -1.66 22.74 2.73
N GLY A 524 -2.30 23.72 2.06
CA GLY A 524 -2.68 25.00 2.69
C GLY A 524 -1.64 26.12 2.53
N SER A 525 -0.47 25.85 1.94
CA SER A 525 0.49 26.90 1.54
C SER A 525 0.14 27.53 0.18
N LYS A 526 0.73 28.68 -0.16
CA LYS A 526 0.43 29.40 -1.42
C LYS A 526 0.75 28.50 -2.62
N GLY A 527 -0.27 28.21 -3.44
CA GLY A 527 -0.16 27.33 -4.62
C GLY A 527 -0.49 25.86 -4.36
N THR A 528 -0.79 25.49 -3.12
CA THR A 528 -1.13 24.12 -2.70
C THR A 528 -2.32 24.11 -1.73
N LEU A 529 -3.24 25.08 -1.88
CA LEU A 529 -4.51 25.06 -1.15
C LEU A 529 -5.29 23.79 -1.48
N PHE A 530 -6.01 23.23 -0.52
CA PHE A 530 -6.59 21.90 -0.68
C PHE A 530 -7.64 21.85 -1.81
N ASN A 531 -8.48 22.89 -1.95
CA ASN A 531 -9.38 23.01 -3.10
C ASN A 531 -8.63 23.08 -4.44
N GLN A 532 -7.49 23.77 -4.50
CA GLN A 532 -6.69 23.88 -5.73
C GLN A 532 -6.08 22.53 -6.11
N LEU A 533 -5.62 21.74 -5.14
CA LEU A 533 -5.12 20.38 -5.37
C LEU A 533 -6.24 19.45 -5.87
N ILE A 534 -7.42 19.50 -5.25
CA ILE A 534 -8.57 18.70 -5.70
C ILE A 534 -9.03 19.14 -7.09
N ASP A 535 -9.23 20.43 -7.33
CA ASP A 535 -9.67 20.94 -8.64
C ASP A 535 -8.65 20.64 -9.74
N GLY A 536 -7.36 20.78 -9.44
CA GLY A 536 -6.27 20.43 -10.35
C GLY A 536 -6.23 18.94 -10.68
N TYR A 537 -6.42 18.07 -9.67
CA TYR A 537 -6.55 16.63 -9.86
C TYR A 537 -7.75 16.26 -10.73
N LEU A 538 -8.92 16.82 -10.40
CA LEU A 538 -10.17 16.57 -11.12
C LEU A 538 -10.08 17.06 -12.57
N TRP A 539 -9.41 18.18 -12.81
CA TRP A 539 -9.13 18.69 -14.16
C TRP A 539 -8.16 17.80 -14.93
N LYS A 540 -7.07 17.37 -14.27
CA LYS A 540 -6.07 16.48 -14.87
C LYS A 540 -6.69 15.16 -15.31
N THR A 541 -7.52 14.59 -14.46
CA THR A 541 -8.16 13.28 -14.66
C THR A 541 -9.50 13.34 -15.38
N LEU A 542 -9.94 14.54 -15.80
CA LEU A 542 -11.16 14.70 -16.57
C LEU A 542 -10.99 14.05 -17.95
N ILE A 543 -11.83 13.06 -18.26
CA ILE A 543 -11.89 12.45 -19.59
C ILE A 543 -12.49 13.48 -20.56
N LYS A 544 -11.62 14.09 -21.39
CA LYS A 544 -12.01 15.11 -22.38
C LYS A 544 -12.49 14.46 -23.67
N GLN A 545 -13.52 15.03 -24.27
CA GLN A 545 -14.02 14.61 -25.58
C GLN A 545 -13.26 15.29 -26.72
N GLY A 546 -13.27 14.69 -27.91
CA GLY A 546 -12.68 15.24 -29.14
C GLY A 546 -11.45 14.49 -29.65
N GLU A 547 -11.20 14.56 -30.96
CA GLU A 547 -10.16 13.73 -31.62
C GLU A 547 -8.75 14.00 -31.12
N LYS A 548 -8.41 15.26 -30.81
CA LYS A 548 -7.10 15.64 -30.24
C LYS A 548 -6.85 15.09 -28.83
N ASN A 549 -7.90 14.62 -28.15
CA ASN A 549 -7.82 14.08 -26.79
C ASN A 549 -7.91 12.55 -26.76
N LYS A 550 -8.00 11.88 -27.92
CA LYS A 550 -7.97 10.42 -28.01
C LYS A 550 -6.61 9.93 -27.47
N PRO A 551 -6.62 9.02 -26.49
CA PRO A 551 -5.38 8.42 -26.00
C PRO A 551 -4.70 7.66 -27.14
N ARG A 552 -3.36 7.68 -27.18
CA ARG A 552 -2.58 6.93 -28.18
C ARG A 552 -2.66 5.42 -27.94
N ASP A 553 -2.63 5.04 -26.66
CA ASP A 553 -2.68 3.67 -26.19
C ASP A 553 -3.27 3.64 -24.75
N VAL A 554 -3.34 2.45 -24.16
CA VAL A 554 -3.88 2.25 -22.81
C VAL A 554 -3.02 2.95 -21.74
N THR A 555 -1.70 2.99 -21.90
CA THR A 555 -0.76 3.64 -20.98
C THR A 555 -0.96 5.15 -20.96
N ASP A 556 -1.10 5.75 -22.14
CA ASP A 556 -1.43 7.16 -22.32
C ASP A 556 -2.80 7.50 -21.73
N TYR A 557 -3.78 6.59 -21.85
CA TYR A 557 -5.07 6.74 -21.17
C TYR A 557 -4.93 6.71 -19.64
N GLN A 558 -4.23 5.70 -19.10
CA GLN A 558 -4.04 5.51 -17.66
C GLN A 558 -3.30 6.69 -17.02
N SER A 559 -2.18 7.12 -17.61
CA SER A 559 -1.35 8.23 -17.11
C SER A 559 -2.03 9.60 -17.18
N ARG A 560 -2.98 9.78 -18.10
CA ARG A 560 -3.77 11.02 -18.20
C ARG A 560 -4.95 11.03 -17.25
N TYR A 561 -5.71 9.92 -17.18
CA TYR A 561 -7.05 9.95 -16.61
C TYR A 561 -7.23 9.11 -15.35
N LEU A 562 -6.38 8.12 -15.11
CA LEU A 562 -6.58 7.11 -14.07
C LEU A 562 -5.61 7.22 -12.89
N ILE A 563 -4.69 8.20 -12.89
CA ILE A 563 -3.71 8.37 -11.81
C ILE A 563 -4.37 8.51 -10.42
N PRO A 564 -3.80 7.93 -9.36
CA PRO A 564 -4.25 8.16 -7.99
C PRO A 564 -4.06 9.62 -7.57
N PHE A 565 -4.84 10.08 -6.59
CA PHE A 565 -4.68 11.42 -6.04
C PHE A 565 -3.30 11.63 -5.39
N ALA A 566 -2.81 10.64 -4.65
CA ALA A 566 -1.48 10.69 -4.03
C ALA A 566 -0.36 10.98 -5.04
N TYR A 567 -0.35 10.24 -6.16
CA TYR A 567 0.60 10.44 -7.25
C TYR A 567 0.53 11.86 -7.83
N TYR A 568 -0.68 12.41 -7.98
CA TYR A 568 -0.86 13.79 -8.45
C TYR A 568 -0.31 14.81 -7.44
N VAL A 569 -0.65 14.67 -6.16
CA VAL A 569 -0.20 15.57 -5.09
C VAL A 569 1.31 15.54 -4.95
N GLU A 570 1.89 14.35 -4.91
CA GLU A 570 3.33 14.16 -4.79
C GLU A 570 4.07 14.90 -5.92
N ASN A 571 3.69 14.65 -7.18
CA ASN A 571 4.29 15.32 -8.33
C ASN A 571 4.06 16.84 -8.30
N THR A 572 2.86 17.29 -7.92
CA THR A 572 2.54 18.72 -7.88
C THR A 572 3.35 19.44 -6.79
N ILE A 573 3.46 18.86 -5.59
CA ILE A 573 4.17 19.49 -4.47
C ILE A 573 5.69 19.40 -4.68
N LYS A 574 6.22 18.23 -5.08
CA LYS A 574 7.66 18.03 -5.29
C LYS A 574 8.23 18.87 -6.44
N THR A 575 7.43 19.19 -7.46
CA THR A 575 7.86 20.08 -8.56
C THR A 575 7.93 21.55 -8.16
N ILE A 576 7.11 22.01 -7.20
CA ILE A 576 7.13 23.39 -6.72
C ILE A 576 8.40 23.65 -5.90
N LYS A 577 8.72 22.77 -4.94
CA LYS A 577 9.93 22.85 -4.10
C LYS A 577 10.36 21.45 -3.62
N PRO A 578 11.67 21.23 -3.38
CA PRO A 578 12.14 20.01 -2.73
C PRO A 578 11.41 19.77 -1.41
N VAL A 579 10.76 18.63 -1.29
CA VAL A 579 9.98 18.28 -0.10
C VAL A 579 10.94 17.91 1.02
N LYS A 580 11.03 18.79 2.03
CA LYS A 580 11.53 18.41 3.35
C LYS A 580 10.42 17.65 4.08
N SER A 581 10.78 16.63 4.85
CA SER A 581 9.84 15.90 5.71
C SER A 581 9.03 16.86 6.60
N PRO A 582 7.78 16.50 6.98
CA PRO A 582 6.94 17.37 7.80
C PRO A 582 7.65 17.84 9.07
N GLU A 583 7.54 19.13 9.38
CA GLU A 583 8.20 19.75 10.52
C GLU A 583 7.68 19.21 11.85
N ALA A 584 6.36 19.06 12.04
CA ALA A 584 5.87 18.48 13.29
C ALA A 584 6.25 17.02 13.45
N MET A 585 6.20 16.26 12.36
CA MET A 585 6.67 14.88 12.36
C MET A 585 8.12 14.83 12.82
N ARG A 586 9.01 15.61 12.18
CA ARG A 586 10.42 15.69 12.58
C ARG A 586 10.61 16.16 14.02
N LYS A 587 9.87 17.18 14.46
CA LYS A 587 9.97 17.72 15.82
C LYS A 587 9.56 16.67 16.85
N LYS A 588 8.44 15.99 16.63
CA LYS A 588 7.90 14.98 17.54
C LYS A 588 8.78 13.73 17.58
N ILE A 589 9.24 13.25 16.42
CA ILE A 589 10.21 12.15 16.32
C ILE A 589 11.51 12.52 17.07
N LYS A 590 12.07 13.71 16.80
CA LYS A 590 13.30 14.16 17.46
C LYS A 590 13.13 14.26 18.98
N GLN A 591 11.99 14.73 19.46
CA GLN A 591 11.70 14.81 20.89
C GLN A 591 11.71 13.42 21.55
N ILE A 592 11.07 12.42 20.93
CA ILE A 592 10.99 11.07 21.48
C ILE A 592 12.32 10.31 21.36
N LEU A 593 13.05 10.48 20.26
CA LEU A 593 14.32 9.78 20.06
C LEU A 593 15.46 10.36 20.91
N LEU A 594 15.37 11.63 21.34
CA LEU A 594 16.37 12.29 22.20
C LEU A 594 16.04 12.30 23.69
N SER A 595 14.77 12.07 24.07
CA SER A 595 14.36 11.84 25.47
C SER A 595 14.60 10.39 25.82
#